data_AF-A0A6N8F2W4-F1
#
_entry.id   AF-A0A6N8F2W4-F1
#
_cell.length_a   1.000
_cell.length_b   1.000
_cell.length_c   1.000
_cell.angle_alpha   90.00
_cell.angle_beta   90.00
_cell.angle_gamma   90.00
#
_symmetry.space_group_name_H-M   'P 1'
#
loop_
_entity.id
_entity.type
_entity.pdbx_description
1 polymer ?
#
loop_
_entity_poly.entity_id
_entity_poly.type
_entity_poly.pdbx_seq_one_letter_code
_entity_poly.pdbx_strand_id
1 'polypeptide(L)'
;MSDYFELKKLFAFAVSVLSLGSLLCALAPNLPLLVLGRMVQGAGMSAIPVLSAITISKVFSPAKRGAALGVIAGSIGVGTAGGPIFGGVVGQWLGWQSLFWFTFLLSTMIVVGTLRVFPATQPETEAAPRRNFDLIGGIWLGLSAGLLLFGVTQGEAAGFASFSSFGSLGGSLLALAGFIRRIATAEHPFVPPALFKNRFYVSAVIVIFFAMFAYFAVLVFVPLLVVEVNGLSPGQAGMILLPGGAAVAVLSPLAGRLSARWGNKRVIISGVAVMGISTFYLSAFAAGASPVWVCLGVMGVGIAFALTNSPANDAVVSALAKEQAGVGMGIFQGAVYLGAGVGAGMIGAFISARREAVNALNPLYLLDAVSYSDAFLAATASLFIAWIAALGLHNGK
;
A
#
# COMPACT_ATOMS: atom_id res chain seq x y z
N MET A 1 18.39 2.96 -10.17
CA MET A 1 18.56 1.87 -11.16
C MET A 1 18.06 2.26 -12.55
N SER A 2 16.89 2.92 -12.67
CA SER A 2 16.36 3.43 -13.95
C SER A 2 17.27 4.41 -14.70
N ASP A 3 18.20 5.05 -13.99
CA ASP A 3 19.13 6.01 -14.59
C ASP A 3 20.39 5.32 -15.15
N TYR A 4 20.62 4.06 -14.76
CA TYR A 4 21.81 3.27 -15.12
C TYR A 4 21.52 2.16 -16.13
N PHE A 5 20.27 1.69 -16.19
CA PHE A 5 19.87 0.57 -17.03
C PHE A 5 18.75 0.97 -17.98
N GLU A 6 18.76 0.36 -19.17
CA GLU A 6 17.68 0.50 -20.15
C GLU A 6 16.31 0.17 -19.52
N LEU A 7 15.36 1.10 -19.68
CA LEU A 7 14.06 1.04 -19.02
C LEU A 7 13.27 -0.23 -19.40
N LYS A 8 13.37 -0.65 -20.66
CA LYS A 8 12.80 -1.91 -21.17
C LYS A 8 13.30 -3.13 -20.39
N LYS A 9 14.62 -3.23 -20.18
CA LYS A 9 15.23 -4.36 -19.45
C LYS A 9 14.84 -4.34 -17.98
N LEU A 10 14.82 -3.16 -17.37
CA LEU A 10 14.47 -3.01 -15.97
C LEU A 10 12.99 -3.35 -15.70
N PHE A 11 12.08 -2.94 -16.60
CA PHE A 11 10.67 -3.30 -16.53
C PHE A 11 10.47 -4.81 -16.75
N ALA A 12 11.08 -5.39 -17.79
CA ALA A 12 11.01 -6.82 -18.05
C ALA A 12 11.56 -7.65 -16.88
N PHE A 13 12.67 -7.22 -16.27
CA PHE A 13 13.24 -7.86 -15.09
C PHE A 13 12.28 -7.81 -13.90
N ALA A 14 11.75 -6.62 -13.57
CA ALA A 14 10.80 -6.47 -12.46
C ALA A 14 9.57 -7.36 -12.61
N VAL A 15 8.97 -7.41 -13.82
CA VAL A 15 7.80 -8.26 -14.09
C VAL A 15 8.19 -9.75 -14.11
N SER A 16 9.39 -10.10 -14.55
CA SER A 16 9.88 -11.49 -14.49
C SER A 16 10.06 -11.96 -13.05
N VAL A 17 10.60 -11.11 -12.18
CA VAL A 17 10.73 -11.39 -10.74
C VAL A 17 9.35 -11.55 -10.10
N LEU A 18 8.38 -10.69 -10.43
CA LEU A 18 6.97 -10.85 -10.04
C LEU A 18 6.43 -12.22 -10.48
N SER A 19 6.67 -12.59 -11.74
CA SER A 19 6.21 -13.85 -12.34
C SER A 19 6.80 -15.07 -11.61
N LEU A 20 8.12 -15.08 -11.41
CA LEU A 20 8.81 -16.15 -10.68
C LEU A 20 8.31 -16.28 -9.25
N GLY A 21 8.14 -15.17 -8.53
CA GLY A 21 7.54 -15.19 -7.19
C GLY A 21 6.13 -15.78 -7.19
N SER A 22 5.33 -15.43 -8.19
CA SER A 22 3.99 -15.99 -8.36
C SER A 22 3.99 -17.49 -8.63
N LEU A 23 4.92 -17.98 -9.47
CA LEU A 23 5.10 -19.39 -9.72
C LEU A 23 5.49 -20.15 -8.44
N LEU A 24 6.42 -19.60 -7.66
CA LEU A 24 6.81 -20.17 -6.36
C LEU A 24 5.62 -20.27 -5.40
N CYS A 25 4.78 -19.23 -5.32
CA CYS A 25 3.58 -19.25 -4.50
C CYS A 25 2.54 -20.28 -5.00
N ALA A 26 2.38 -20.42 -6.32
CA ALA A 26 1.43 -21.36 -6.91
C ALA A 26 1.82 -22.82 -6.67
N LEU A 27 3.12 -23.10 -6.61
CA LEU A 27 3.69 -24.43 -6.38
C LEU A 27 4.00 -24.71 -4.90
N ALA A 28 3.70 -23.78 -3.99
CA ALA A 28 4.11 -23.88 -2.59
C ALA A 28 3.42 -25.05 -1.85
N PRO A 29 4.15 -26.08 -1.37
CA PRO A 29 3.57 -27.16 -0.60
C PRO A 29 3.45 -26.82 0.90
N ASN A 30 4.13 -25.75 1.35
CA ASN A 30 4.19 -25.33 2.74
C ASN A 30 4.36 -23.81 2.87
N LEU A 31 4.13 -23.31 4.08
CA LEU A 31 4.18 -21.88 4.39
C LEU A 31 5.55 -21.24 4.09
N PRO A 32 6.71 -21.84 4.41
CA PRO A 32 8.02 -21.23 4.10
C PRO A 32 8.22 -20.96 2.60
N LEU A 33 7.87 -21.89 1.71
CA LEU A 33 8.01 -21.66 0.26
C LEU A 33 7.02 -20.59 -0.22
N LEU A 34 5.80 -20.56 0.33
CA LEU A 34 4.82 -19.52 0.02
C LEU A 34 5.35 -18.12 0.42
N VAL A 35 5.94 -18.00 1.60
CA VAL A 35 6.54 -16.75 2.10
C VAL A 35 7.73 -16.34 1.22
N LEU A 36 8.62 -17.26 0.87
CA LEU A 36 9.72 -16.99 -0.07
C LEU A 36 9.17 -16.46 -1.40
N GLY A 37 8.16 -17.13 -1.97
CA GLY A 37 7.50 -16.70 -3.19
C GLY A 37 6.92 -15.28 -3.07
N ARG A 38 6.29 -14.96 -1.93
CA ARG A 38 5.76 -13.62 -1.64
C ARG A 38 6.85 -12.56 -1.55
N MET A 39 8.01 -12.88 -0.94
CA MET A 39 9.15 -11.97 -0.89
C MET A 39 9.68 -11.66 -2.29
N VAL A 40 9.84 -12.68 -3.14
CA VAL A 40 10.25 -12.53 -4.54
C VAL A 40 9.20 -11.73 -5.33
N GLN A 41 7.91 -12.06 -5.16
CA GLN A 41 6.79 -11.37 -5.81
C GLN A 41 6.77 -9.88 -5.45
N GLY A 42 6.91 -9.56 -4.15
CA GLY A 42 6.96 -8.20 -3.64
C GLY A 42 8.15 -7.40 -4.17
N ALA A 43 9.33 -8.02 -4.27
CA ALA A 43 10.52 -7.39 -4.85
C ALA A 43 10.27 -6.94 -6.30
N GLY A 44 9.67 -7.80 -7.13
CA GLY A 44 9.28 -7.46 -8.50
C GLY A 44 8.19 -6.38 -8.56
N MET A 45 7.14 -6.52 -7.74
CA MET A 45 5.99 -5.61 -7.71
C MET A 45 6.37 -4.18 -7.30
N SER A 46 7.31 -4.03 -6.37
CA SER A 46 7.71 -2.72 -5.82
C SER A 46 8.25 -1.74 -6.86
N ALA A 47 8.90 -2.26 -7.92
CA ALA A 47 9.50 -1.45 -8.97
C ALA A 47 8.48 -0.96 -10.01
N ILE A 48 7.36 -1.68 -10.20
CA ILE A 48 6.42 -1.45 -11.30
C ILE A 48 5.81 -0.03 -11.29
N PRO A 49 5.30 0.52 -10.16
CA PRO A 49 4.70 1.85 -10.16
C PRO A 49 5.70 2.94 -10.55
N VAL A 50 6.92 2.88 -10.00
CA VAL A 50 7.99 3.84 -10.27
C VAL A 50 8.45 3.76 -11.72
N LEU A 51 8.69 2.54 -12.24
CA LEU A 51 9.10 2.35 -13.63
C LEU A 51 8.00 2.76 -14.61
N SER A 52 6.73 2.55 -14.27
CA SER A 52 5.59 2.97 -15.10
C SER A 52 5.52 4.50 -15.21
N ALA A 53 5.66 5.22 -14.08
CA ALA A 53 5.69 6.68 -14.08
C ALA A 53 6.87 7.24 -14.89
N ILE A 54 8.06 6.66 -14.73
CA ILE A 54 9.26 7.04 -15.50
C ILE A 54 9.04 6.78 -16.99
N THR A 55 8.48 5.62 -17.36
CA THR A 55 8.18 5.26 -18.75
C THR A 55 7.25 6.27 -19.40
N ILE A 56 6.17 6.66 -18.72
CA ILE A 56 5.26 7.68 -19.26
C ILE A 56 6.00 8.99 -19.52
N SER A 57 6.82 9.43 -18.57
CA SER A 57 7.54 10.70 -18.72
C SER A 57 8.57 10.69 -19.86
N LYS A 58 9.25 9.55 -20.11
CA LYS A 58 10.29 9.44 -21.14
C LYS A 58 9.75 9.10 -22.54
N VAL A 59 8.73 8.24 -22.65
CA VAL A 59 8.28 7.70 -23.94
C VAL A 59 7.16 8.54 -24.57
N PHE A 60 6.30 9.14 -23.76
CA PHE A 60 5.14 9.88 -24.28
C PHE A 60 5.43 11.39 -24.36
N SER A 61 5.01 12.00 -25.48
CA SER A 61 5.04 13.45 -25.63
C SER A 61 4.17 14.13 -24.55
N PRO A 62 4.50 15.36 -24.11
CA PRO A 62 3.77 16.03 -23.03
C PRO A 62 2.25 16.05 -23.20
N ALA A 63 1.76 16.24 -24.43
CA ALA A 63 0.33 16.22 -24.77
C ALA A 63 -0.35 14.85 -24.56
N LYS A 64 0.38 13.75 -24.69
CA LYS A 64 -0.13 12.37 -24.54
C LYS A 64 0.05 11.79 -23.14
N ARG A 65 0.86 12.41 -22.28
CA ARG A 65 1.13 11.93 -20.91
C ARG A 65 -0.14 11.82 -20.07
N GLY A 66 -1.04 12.80 -20.15
CA GLY A 66 -2.31 12.77 -19.43
C GLY A 66 -3.19 11.58 -19.81
N ALA A 67 -3.29 11.27 -21.10
CA ALA A 67 -4.02 10.11 -21.58
C ALA A 67 -3.39 8.78 -21.11
N ALA A 68 -2.05 8.67 -21.17
CA ALA A 68 -1.33 7.49 -20.69
C ALA A 68 -1.49 7.27 -19.18
N LEU A 69 -1.39 8.34 -18.37
CA LEU A 69 -1.66 8.29 -16.94
C LEU A 69 -3.13 7.91 -16.66
N GLY A 70 -4.06 8.41 -17.47
CA GLY A 70 -5.47 8.05 -17.39
C GLY A 70 -5.72 6.56 -17.63
N VAL A 71 -5.04 5.94 -18.59
CA VAL A 71 -5.12 4.48 -18.82
C VAL A 71 -4.60 3.72 -17.60
N ILE A 72 -3.44 4.09 -17.04
CA ILE A 72 -2.92 3.45 -15.83
C ILE A 72 -3.90 3.58 -14.67
N ALA A 73 -4.40 4.79 -14.41
CA ALA A 73 -5.36 5.03 -13.33
C ALA A 73 -6.65 4.21 -13.54
N GLY A 74 -7.14 4.11 -14.77
CA GLY A 74 -8.28 3.27 -15.13
C GLY A 74 -8.01 1.79 -14.88
N SER A 75 -6.85 1.27 -15.29
CA SER A 75 -6.44 -0.12 -15.02
C SER A 75 -6.31 -0.42 -13.52
N ILE A 76 -5.76 0.51 -12.74
CA ILE A 76 -5.73 0.41 -11.27
C ILE A 76 -7.15 0.35 -10.72
N GLY A 77 -8.05 1.23 -11.17
CA GLY A 77 -9.46 1.23 -10.75
C GLY A 77 -10.17 -0.09 -11.04
N VAL A 78 -10.01 -0.63 -12.25
CA VAL A 78 -10.55 -1.96 -12.63
C VAL A 78 -9.95 -3.05 -11.74
N GLY A 79 -8.65 -3.02 -11.48
CA GLY A 79 -7.99 -3.97 -10.58
C GLY A 79 -8.48 -3.88 -9.14
N THR A 80 -8.67 -2.67 -8.60
CA THR A 80 -9.15 -2.45 -7.24
C THR A 80 -10.62 -2.87 -7.08
N ALA A 81 -11.46 -2.61 -8.08
CA ALA A 81 -12.88 -2.99 -8.05
C ALA A 81 -13.09 -4.49 -8.33
N GLY A 82 -12.41 -5.02 -9.34
CA GLY A 82 -12.53 -6.41 -9.76
C GLY A 82 -11.74 -7.38 -8.89
N GLY A 83 -10.66 -6.93 -8.26
CA GLY A 83 -9.74 -7.75 -7.47
C GLY A 83 -10.42 -8.57 -6.37
N PRO A 84 -11.23 -7.96 -5.48
CA PRO A 84 -11.95 -8.70 -4.44
C PRO A 84 -12.96 -9.72 -4.98
N ILE A 85 -13.69 -9.39 -6.04
CA ILE A 85 -14.66 -10.31 -6.66
C ILE A 85 -13.91 -11.49 -7.29
N PHE A 86 -12.91 -11.18 -8.11
CA PHE A 86 -12.08 -12.18 -8.77
C PHE A 86 -11.40 -13.08 -7.74
N GLY A 87 -10.77 -12.48 -6.72
CA GLY A 87 -10.09 -13.17 -5.63
C GLY A 87 -11.02 -14.09 -4.83
N GLY A 88 -12.19 -13.59 -4.45
CA GLY A 88 -13.18 -14.35 -3.67
C GLY A 88 -13.79 -15.50 -4.47
N VAL A 89 -14.24 -15.25 -5.70
CA VAL A 89 -14.86 -16.28 -6.56
C VAL A 89 -13.84 -17.32 -6.98
N VAL A 90 -12.70 -16.90 -7.53
CA VAL A 90 -11.65 -17.83 -7.99
C VAL A 90 -11.08 -18.61 -6.81
N GLY A 91 -10.81 -17.95 -5.68
CA GLY A 91 -10.35 -18.62 -4.47
C GLY A 91 -11.35 -19.65 -3.92
N GLN A 92 -12.65 -19.37 -4.00
CA GLN A 92 -13.71 -20.29 -3.56
C GLN A 92 -13.80 -21.54 -4.43
N TRP A 93 -13.75 -21.42 -5.76
CA TRP A 93 -14.01 -22.54 -6.68
C TRP A 93 -12.75 -23.28 -7.13
N LEU A 94 -11.63 -22.58 -7.32
CA LEU A 94 -10.38 -23.12 -7.87
C LEU A 94 -9.25 -23.19 -6.82
N GLY A 95 -9.55 -22.83 -5.58
CA GLY A 95 -8.57 -22.76 -4.49
C GLY A 95 -7.67 -21.52 -4.58
N TRP A 96 -7.07 -21.15 -3.46
CA TRP A 96 -6.25 -19.94 -3.36
C TRP A 96 -4.99 -19.97 -4.24
N GLN A 97 -4.45 -21.16 -4.55
CA GLN A 97 -3.26 -21.34 -5.39
C GLN A 97 -3.51 -20.83 -6.81
N SER A 98 -4.75 -20.94 -7.31
CA SER A 98 -5.11 -20.50 -8.65
C SER A 98 -4.90 -19.00 -8.86
N LEU A 99 -5.04 -18.17 -7.82
CA LEU A 99 -4.77 -16.73 -7.87
C LEU A 99 -3.32 -16.44 -8.27
N PHE A 100 -2.39 -17.28 -7.83
CA PHE A 100 -0.98 -17.19 -8.18
C PHE A 100 -0.68 -17.73 -9.58
N TRP A 101 -1.41 -18.75 -10.04
CA TRP A 101 -1.33 -19.20 -11.43
C TRP A 101 -1.80 -18.12 -12.42
N PHE A 102 -2.93 -17.46 -12.12
CA PHE A 102 -3.41 -16.34 -12.94
C PHE A 102 -2.42 -15.17 -12.96
N THR A 103 -1.88 -14.82 -11.80
CA THR A 103 -0.87 -13.76 -11.69
C THR A 103 0.38 -14.12 -12.51
N PHE A 104 0.88 -15.35 -12.41
CA PHE A 104 2.02 -15.86 -13.19
C PHE A 104 1.77 -15.79 -14.70
N LEU A 105 0.59 -16.24 -15.16
CA LEU A 105 0.24 -16.23 -16.57
C LEU A 105 0.20 -14.78 -17.10
N LEU A 106 -0.48 -13.89 -16.38
CA LEU A 106 -0.61 -12.49 -16.77
C LEU A 106 0.75 -11.77 -16.75
N SER A 107 1.58 -11.95 -15.71
CA SER A 107 2.91 -11.35 -15.66
C SER A 107 3.82 -11.88 -16.77
N THR A 108 3.72 -13.16 -17.12
CA THR A 108 4.47 -13.74 -18.24
C THR A 108 4.06 -13.13 -19.57
N MET A 109 2.75 -12.94 -19.81
CA MET A 109 2.26 -12.23 -20.98
C MET A 109 2.77 -10.78 -21.04
N ILE A 110 2.83 -10.08 -19.90
CA ILE A 110 3.37 -8.72 -19.81
C ILE A 110 4.87 -8.70 -20.12
N VAL A 111 5.66 -9.68 -19.66
CA VAL A 111 7.09 -9.79 -20.01
C VAL A 111 7.25 -9.93 -21.53
N VAL A 112 6.50 -10.84 -22.15
CA VAL A 112 6.55 -11.05 -23.61
C VAL A 112 6.13 -9.78 -24.36
N GLY A 113 5.06 -9.13 -23.91
CA GLY A 113 4.59 -7.86 -24.47
C GLY A 113 5.63 -6.75 -24.34
N THR A 114 6.29 -6.65 -23.18
CA THR A 114 7.36 -5.68 -22.94
C THR A 114 8.52 -5.91 -23.90
N LEU A 115 8.98 -7.16 -24.04
CA LEU A 115 10.12 -7.47 -24.91
C LEU A 115 9.84 -7.16 -26.40
N ARG A 116 8.58 -7.29 -26.84
CA ARG A 116 8.18 -7.03 -28.23
C ARG A 116 7.82 -5.57 -28.53
N VAL A 117 7.11 -4.91 -27.62
CA VAL A 117 6.47 -3.61 -27.88
C VAL A 117 7.24 -2.44 -27.28
N PHE A 118 7.95 -2.61 -26.15
CA PHE A 118 8.65 -1.48 -25.55
C PHE A 118 9.78 -1.00 -26.46
N PRO A 119 9.84 0.32 -26.73
CA PRO A 119 10.94 0.91 -27.47
C PRO A 119 12.24 0.75 -26.67
N ALA A 120 13.33 0.44 -27.36
CA ALA A 120 14.64 0.49 -26.76
C ALA A 120 14.99 1.95 -26.46
N THR A 121 15.09 2.30 -25.17
CA THR A 121 15.55 3.63 -24.74
C THR A 121 17.04 3.57 -24.46
N GLN A 122 17.82 4.47 -25.03
CA GLN A 122 19.24 4.59 -24.66
C GLN A 122 19.33 4.98 -23.17
N PRO A 123 20.18 4.31 -22.37
CA PRO A 123 20.47 4.75 -21.01
C PRO A 123 21.16 6.13 -21.07
N GLU A 124 20.77 7.06 -20.19
CA GLU A 124 21.33 8.42 -20.08
C GLU A 124 22.78 8.33 -19.56
N THR A 125 23.71 7.83 -20.37
CA THR A 125 25.07 7.48 -19.92
C THR A 125 26.15 8.44 -20.41
N GLU A 126 25.79 9.58 -21.02
CA GLU A 126 26.81 10.49 -21.57
C GLU A 126 27.16 11.70 -20.67
N ALA A 127 26.41 12.03 -19.60
CA ALA A 127 26.65 13.29 -18.88
C ALA A 127 26.68 13.26 -17.34
N ALA A 128 26.29 12.17 -16.67
CA ALA A 128 26.25 12.14 -15.21
C ALA A 128 27.50 11.45 -14.61
N PRO A 129 28.25 12.09 -13.68
CA PRO A 129 29.37 11.45 -13.00
C PRO A 129 28.88 10.20 -12.28
N ARG A 130 29.68 9.13 -12.31
CA ARG A 130 29.42 7.83 -11.65
C ARG A 130 29.16 8.02 -10.16
N ARG A 131 27.90 8.28 -9.77
CA ARG A 131 27.48 8.33 -8.38
C ARG A 131 27.49 6.91 -7.84
N ASN A 132 28.38 6.63 -6.89
CA ASN A 132 28.40 5.34 -6.21
C ASN A 132 27.03 5.10 -5.55
N PHE A 133 26.39 3.99 -5.90
CA PHE A 133 25.12 3.58 -5.31
C PHE A 133 25.34 3.14 -3.86
N ASP A 134 24.70 3.83 -2.91
CA ASP A 134 24.80 3.51 -1.48
C ASP A 134 23.99 2.26 -1.12
N LEU A 135 24.51 1.10 -1.51
CA LEU A 135 23.91 -0.21 -1.23
C LEU A 135 23.75 -0.44 0.29
N ILE A 136 24.72 0.03 1.09
CA ILE A 136 24.70 -0.11 2.56
C ILE A 136 23.49 0.64 3.14
N GLY A 137 23.23 1.88 2.69
CA GLY A 137 22.04 2.63 3.09
C GLY A 137 20.74 1.91 2.71
N GLY A 138 20.70 1.35 1.48
CA GLY A 138 19.56 0.54 1.04
C GLY A 138 19.32 -0.71 1.90
N ILE A 139 20.38 -1.42 2.28
CA ILE A 139 20.31 -2.60 3.15
C ILE A 139 19.77 -2.23 4.53
N TRP A 140 20.28 -1.16 5.15
CA TRP A 140 19.79 -0.73 6.47
C TRP A 140 18.30 -0.36 6.45
N LEU A 141 17.86 0.37 5.42
CA LEU A 141 16.45 0.70 5.24
C LEU A 141 15.59 -0.56 5.04
N GLY A 142 16.04 -1.47 4.18
CA GLY A 142 15.35 -2.74 3.92
C GLY A 142 15.25 -3.63 5.15
N LEU A 143 16.32 -3.74 5.93
CA LEU A 143 16.34 -4.47 7.21
C LEU A 143 15.40 -3.85 8.22
N SER A 144 15.39 -2.52 8.36
CA SER A 144 14.46 -1.84 9.27
C SER A 144 13.00 -2.12 8.91
N ALA A 145 12.63 -1.95 7.63
CA ALA A 145 11.30 -2.22 7.12
C ALA A 145 10.89 -3.70 7.26
N GLY A 146 11.79 -4.62 6.88
CA GLY A 146 11.54 -6.06 6.94
C GLY A 146 11.37 -6.57 8.36
N LEU A 147 12.26 -6.17 9.28
CA LEU A 147 12.18 -6.54 10.69
C LEU A 147 10.97 -5.92 11.40
N LEU A 148 10.55 -4.71 10.99
CA LEU A 148 9.31 -4.10 11.50
C LEU A 148 8.11 -4.97 11.16
N LEU A 149 7.93 -5.29 9.87
CA LEU A 149 6.81 -6.10 9.41
C LEU A 149 6.86 -7.50 10.00
N PHE A 150 8.02 -8.14 10.00
CA PHE A 150 8.19 -9.47 10.60
C PHE A 150 7.90 -9.46 12.10
N GLY A 151 8.37 -8.44 12.83
CA GLY A 151 8.09 -8.27 14.25
C GLY A 151 6.60 -8.10 14.56
N VAL A 152 5.88 -7.33 13.73
CA VAL A 152 4.42 -7.18 13.85
C VAL A 152 3.69 -8.50 13.56
N THR A 153 4.06 -9.22 12.49
CA THR A 153 3.47 -10.53 12.16
C THR A 153 3.71 -11.56 13.27
N GLN A 154 4.93 -11.61 13.80
CA GLN A 154 5.24 -12.50 14.93
C GLN A 154 4.53 -12.06 16.22
N GLY A 155 4.28 -10.76 16.38
CA GLY A 155 3.52 -10.22 17.51
C GLY A 155 2.06 -10.67 17.47
N GLU A 156 1.47 -10.75 16.28
CA GLU A 156 0.13 -11.31 16.06
C GLU A 156 0.10 -12.83 16.33
N ALA A 157 1.05 -13.58 15.78
CA ALA A 157 1.05 -15.05 15.86
C ALA A 157 1.50 -15.62 17.22
N ALA A 158 2.50 -15.01 17.87
CA ALA A 158 3.15 -15.54 19.08
C ALA A 158 3.15 -14.56 20.26
N GLY A 159 2.51 -13.39 20.11
CA GLY A 159 2.51 -12.32 21.10
C GLY A 159 3.73 -11.40 20.98
N PHE A 160 3.52 -10.11 21.26
CA PHE A 160 4.55 -9.08 21.18
C PHE A 160 5.69 -9.23 22.20
N ALA A 161 5.46 -9.93 23.30
CA ALA A 161 6.48 -10.25 24.29
C ALA A 161 7.40 -11.41 23.86
N SER A 162 7.06 -12.16 22.81
CA SER A 162 7.89 -13.25 22.31
C SER A 162 9.24 -12.73 21.80
N PHE A 163 10.31 -13.52 21.96
CA PHE A 163 11.63 -13.16 21.44
C PHE A 163 11.61 -12.88 19.93
N SER A 164 10.79 -13.63 19.17
CA SER A 164 10.67 -13.45 17.72
C SER A 164 10.07 -12.09 17.34
N SER A 165 9.07 -11.60 18.09
CA SER A 165 8.48 -10.27 17.85
C SER A 165 9.35 -9.16 18.45
N PHE A 166 9.62 -9.23 19.75
CA PHE A 166 10.37 -8.19 20.47
C PHE A 166 11.78 -8.01 19.91
N GLY A 167 12.49 -9.11 19.64
CA GLY A 167 13.83 -9.08 19.05
C GLY A 167 13.84 -8.48 17.64
N SER A 168 12.82 -8.77 16.84
CA SER A 168 12.68 -8.19 15.50
C SER A 168 12.33 -6.70 15.54
N LEU A 169 11.43 -6.28 16.43
CA LEU A 169 11.12 -4.86 16.63
C LEU A 169 12.33 -4.08 17.14
N GLY A 170 13.07 -4.63 18.12
CA GLY A 170 14.34 -4.06 18.58
C GLY A 170 15.38 -3.98 17.47
N GLY A 171 15.54 -5.06 16.68
CA GLY A 171 16.41 -5.10 15.51
C GLY A 171 16.02 -4.08 14.43
N SER A 172 14.73 -3.86 14.22
CA SER A 172 14.21 -2.84 13.31
C SER A 172 14.62 -1.42 13.74
N LEU A 173 14.54 -1.11 15.04
CA LEU A 173 14.98 0.16 15.60
C LEU A 173 16.50 0.34 15.47
N LEU A 174 17.29 -0.71 15.74
CA LEU A 174 18.74 -0.68 15.54
C LEU A 174 19.10 -0.48 14.06
N ALA A 175 18.40 -1.15 13.15
CA ALA A 175 18.59 -0.98 11.72
C ALA A 175 18.20 0.42 11.24
N LEU A 176 17.14 1.00 11.79
CA LEU A 176 16.74 2.37 11.53
C LEU A 176 17.80 3.37 12.02
N ALA A 177 18.34 3.17 13.23
CA ALA A 177 19.44 4.00 13.74
C ALA A 177 20.70 3.89 12.85
N GLY A 178 21.01 2.67 12.38
CA GLY A 178 22.07 2.41 11.40
C GLY A 178 21.84 3.15 10.09
N PHE A 179 20.61 3.13 9.56
CA PHE A 179 20.21 3.87 8.38
C PHE A 179 20.36 5.39 8.58
N ILE A 180 19.84 5.94 9.68
CA ILE A 180 19.92 7.37 10.00
C ILE A 180 21.39 7.82 10.08
N ARG A 181 22.23 7.05 10.77
CA ARG A 181 23.68 7.32 10.84
C ARG A 181 24.33 7.28 9.46
N ARG A 182 23.97 6.29 8.62
CA ARG A 182 24.51 6.14 7.26
C ARG A 182 24.14 7.33 6.38
N ILE A 183 22.87 7.75 6.37
CA ILE A 183 22.45 8.89 5.53
C ILE A 183 23.04 10.22 6.00
N ALA A 184 23.39 10.34 7.28
CA ALA A 184 24.04 11.52 7.84
C ALA A 184 25.55 11.59 7.56
N THR A 185 26.21 10.47 7.26
CA THR A 185 27.68 10.38 7.15
C THR A 185 28.18 10.04 5.75
N ALA A 186 27.35 9.44 4.90
CA ALA A 186 27.74 9.09 3.54
C ALA A 186 27.85 10.33 2.64
N GLU A 187 28.87 10.35 1.77
CA GLU A 187 29.05 11.42 0.76
C GLU A 187 27.90 11.45 -0.26
N HIS A 188 27.39 10.26 -0.62
CA HIS A 188 26.28 10.08 -1.55
C HIS A 188 25.26 9.11 -0.94
N PRO A 189 24.44 9.57 0.02
CA PRO A 189 23.53 8.69 0.76
C PRO A 189 22.42 8.16 -0.13
N PHE A 190 21.95 6.93 0.16
CA PHE A 190 20.84 6.30 -0.57
C PHE A 190 19.57 7.15 -0.57
N VAL A 191 19.29 7.80 0.57
CA VAL A 191 18.21 8.78 0.71
C VAL A 191 18.81 10.12 1.16
N PRO A 192 18.63 11.20 0.38
CA PRO A 192 19.09 12.52 0.78
C PRO A 192 18.40 12.99 2.07
N PRO A 193 19.15 13.34 3.14
CA PRO A 193 18.57 13.84 4.40
C PRO A 193 17.70 15.09 4.24
N ALA A 194 17.94 15.86 3.17
CA ALA A 194 17.15 17.04 2.82
C ALA A 194 15.66 16.73 2.61
N LEU A 195 15.31 15.51 2.18
CA LEU A 195 13.91 15.06 2.05
C LEU A 195 13.18 15.15 3.40
N PHE A 196 13.82 14.71 4.48
CA PHE A 196 13.23 14.72 5.82
C PHE A 196 13.20 16.11 6.48
N LYS A 197 13.92 17.09 5.92
CA LYS A 197 13.79 18.51 6.33
C LYS A 197 12.58 19.20 5.69
N ASN A 198 12.05 18.65 4.59
CA ASN A 198 10.85 19.17 3.96
C ASN A 198 9.60 18.71 4.72
N ARG A 199 9.08 19.59 5.58
CA ARG A 199 7.86 19.34 6.38
C ARG A 199 6.64 18.91 5.57
N PHE A 200 6.49 19.39 4.33
CA PHE A 200 5.36 19.03 3.47
C PHE A 200 5.48 17.59 3.00
N TYR A 201 6.69 17.20 2.59
CA TYR A 201 6.99 15.83 2.21
C TYR A 201 6.81 14.86 3.39
N VAL A 202 7.37 15.18 4.56
CA VAL A 202 7.20 14.35 5.77
C VAL A 202 5.73 14.22 6.16
N SER A 203 4.96 15.30 6.09
CA SER A 203 3.51 15.27 6.35
C SER A 203 2.79 14.34 5.38
N ALA A 204 3.09 14.40 4.08
CA ALA A 204 2.50 13.52 3.08
C ALA A 204 2.82 12.03 3.33
N VAL A 205 4.06 11.72 3.73
CA VAL A 205 4.50 10.37 4.09
C VAL A 205 3.76 9.83 5.31
N ILE A 206 3.59 10.63 6.36
CA ILE A 206 2.85 10.22 7.58
C ILE A 206 1.37 10.01 7.26
N VAL A 207 0.76 10.94 6.51
CA VAL A 207 -0.65 10.82 6.11
C VAL A 207 -0.89 9.52 5.35
N ILE A 208 -0.08 9.25 4.30
CA ILE A 208 -0.32 8.08 3.47
C ILE A 208 -0.08 6.78 4.25
N PHE A 209 0.90 6.75 5.14
CA PHE A 209 1.15 5.58 6.00
C PHE A 209 -0.09 5.20 6.81
N PHE A 210 -0.65 6.15 7.56
CA PHE A 210 -1.82 5.89 8.41
C PHE A 210 -3.12 5.74 7.63
N ALA A 211 -3.25 6.40 6.48
CA ALA A 211 -4.37 6.15 5.57
C ALA A 211 -4.34 4.72 5.02
N MET A 212 -3.16 4.21 4.63
CA MET A 212 -2.99 2.83 4.17
C MET A 212 -3.14 1.82 5.30
N PHE A 213 -2.69 2.17 6.52
CA PHE A 213 -2.93 1.38 7.73
C PHE A 213 -4.42 1.08 7.91
N ALA A 214 -5.25 2.13 7.96
CA ALA A 214 -6.68 1.96 8.17
C ALA A 214 -7.38 1.29 6.97
N TYR A 215 -7.01 1.68 5.75
CA TYR A 215 -7.59 1.12 4.54
C TYR A 215 -7.36 -0.40 4.43
N PHE A 216 -6.12 -0.87 4.63
CA PHE A 216 -5.81 -2.30 4.56
C PHE A 216 -6.34 -3.09 5.75
N ALA A 217 -6.45 -2.48 6.94
CA ALA A 217 -7.17 -3.11 8.04
C ALA A 217 -8.62 -3.44 7.64
N VAL A 218 -9.35 -2.49 7.05
CA VAL A 218 -10.71 -2.73 6.55
C VAL A 218 -10.70 -3.77 5.43
N LEU A 219 -9.80 -3.64 4.46
CA LEU A 219 -9.74 -4.52 3.29
C LEU A 219 -9.49 -6.00 3.66
N VAL A 220 -8.73 -6.25 4.73
CA VAL A 220 -8.43 -7.61 5.23
C VAL A 220 -9.52 -8.11 6.18
N PHE A 221 -9.95 -7.29 7.14
CA PHE A 221 -10.80 -7.77 8.23
C PHE A 221 -12.29 -7.68 7.96
N VAL A 222 -12.75 -6.88 6.99
CA VAL A 222 -14.16 -6.93 6.58
C VAL A 222 -14.54 -8.28 5.97
N PRO A 223 -13.79 -8.85 5.02
CA PRO A 223 -14.08 -10.19 4.51
C PRO A 223 -14.09 -11.25 5.62
N LEU A 224 -13.13 -11.19 6.56
CA LEU A 224 -13.09 -12.10 7.70
C LEU A 224 -14.31 -11.94 8.61
N LEU A 225 -14.69 -10.70 8.95
CA LEU A 225 -15.88 -10.39 9.73
C LEU A 225 -17.13 -11.04 9.12
N VAL A 226 -17.40 -10.80 7.83
CA VAL A 226 -18.65 -11.28 7.23
C VAL A 226 -18.66 -12.78 6.97
N VAL A 227 -17.48 -13.41 6.85
CA VAL A 227 -17.38 -14.88 6.80
C VAL A 227 -17.60 -15.48 8.19
N GLU A 228 -16.88 -14.99 9.20
CA GLU A 228 -16.90 -15.58 10.55
C GLU A 228 -18.18 -15.26 11.33
N VAL A 229 -18.70 -14.04 11.20
CA VAL A 229 -19.85 -13.56 11.99
C VAL A 229 -21.17 -13.66 11.20
N ASN A 230 -21.16 -13.31 9.92
CA ASN A 230 -22.39 -13.35 9.10
C ASN A 230 -22.56 -14.66 8.31
N GLY A 231 -21.59 -15.59 8.38
CA GLY A 231 -21.68 -16.89 7.70
C GLY A 231 -21.66 -16.80 6.16
N LEU A 232 -21.14 -15.71 5.59
CA LEU A 232 -21.03 -15.56 4.14
C LEU A 232 -19.92 -16.46 3.57
N SER A 233 -20.11 -16.91 2.33
CA SER A 233 -19.04 -17.58 1.58
C SER A 233 -17.92 -16.60 1.19
N PRO A 234 -16.68 -17.07 0.93
CA PRO A 234 -15.59 -16.20 0.49
C PRO A 234 -15.90 -15.36 -0.76
N GLY A 235 -16.65 -15.91 -1.72
CA GLY A 235 -17.13 -15.19 -2.89
C GLY A 235 -18.09 -14.05 -2.53
N GLN A 236 -19.04 -14.30 -1.61
CA GLN A 236 -19.93 -13.27 -1.09
C GLN A 236 -19.18 -12.18 -0.31
N ALA A 237 -18.19 -12.56 0.50
CA ALA A 237 -17.34 -11.62 1.21
C ALA A 237 -16.56 -10.69 0.24
N GLY A 238 -16.09 -11.23 -0.90
CA GLY A 238 -15.51 -10.44 -1.98
C GLY A 238 -16.51 -9.43 -2.58
N MET A 239 -17.79 -9.78 -2.68
CA MET A 239 -18.84 -8.87 -3.15
C MET A 239 -19.13 -7.72 -2.17
N ILE A 240 -18.96 -7.93 -0.86
CA ILE A 240 -19.09 -6.86 0.14
C ILE A 240 -18.06 -5.74 -0.09
N LEU A 241 -16.90 -6.06 -0.68
CA LEU A 241 -15.87 -5.08 -1.02
C LEU A 241 -16.16 -4.29 -2.31
N LEU A 242 -17.11 -4.73 -3.12
CA LEU A 242 -17.41 -4.14 -4.43
C LEU A 242 -17.78 -2.65 -4.37
N PRO A 243 -18.66 -2.18 -3.46
CA PRO A 243 -19.02 -0.75 -3.41
C PRO A 243 -17.81 0.16 -3.15
N GLY A 244 -16.89 -0.28 -2.28
CA GLY A 244 -15.64 0.45 -2.01
C GLY A 244 -14.74 0.49 -3.24
N GLY A 245 -14.54 -0.66 -3.89
CA GLY A 245 -13.76 -0.73 -5.13
C GLY A 245 -14.34 0.11 -6.27
N ALA A 246 -15.66 0.10 -6.44
CA ALA A 246 -16.38 0.93 -7.40
C ALA A 246 -16.20 2.43 -7.10
N ALA A 247 -16.31 2.83 -5.82
CA ALA A 247 -16.05 4.20 -5.41
C ALA A 247 -14.61 4.63 -5.75
N VAL A 248 -13.61 3.76 -5.53
CA VAL A 248 -12.22 4.04 -5.93
C VAL A 248 -12.11 4.23 -7.44
N ALA A 249 -12.67 3.31 -8.23
CA ALA A 249 -12.59 3.35 -9.69
C ALA A 249 -13.23 4.63 -10.28
N VAL A 250 -14.40 5.01 -9.76
CA VAL A 250 -15.14 6.18 -10.24
C VAL A 250 -14.51 7.48 -9.72
N LEU A 251 -14.17 7.56 -8.44
CA LEU A 251 -13.80 8.83 -7.81
C LEU A 251 -12.31 9.17 -7.88
N SER A 252 -11.41 8.22 -8.13
CA SER A 252 -9.96 8.52 -8.20
C SER A 252 -9.62 9.57 -9.28
N PRO A 253 -10.17 9.50 -10.51
CA PRO A 253 -9.96 10.57 -11.50
C PRO A 253 -10.56 11.92 -11.07
N LEU A 254 -11.69 11.91 -10.36
CA LEU A 254 -12.33 13.12 -9.86
C LEU A 254 -11.51 13.75 -8.72
N ALA A 255 -10.90 12.94 -7.85
CA ALA A 255 -10.06 13.40 -6.76
C ALA A 255 -8.87 14.23 -7.27
N GLY A 256 -8.22 13.81 -8.37
CA GLY A 256 -7.16 14.60 -9.01
C GLY A 256 -7.65 15.96 -9.52
N ARG A 257 -8.84 16.01 -10.14
CA ARG A 257 -9.46 17.27 -10.60
C ARG A 257 -9.84 18.19 -9.43
N LEU A 258 -10.42 17.62 -8.37
CA LEU A 258 -10.72 18.34 -7.14
C LEU A 258 -9.45 18.90 -6.52
N SER A 259 -8.36 18.13 -6.55
CA SER A 259 -7.07 18.57 -6.03
C SER A 259 -6.50 19.75 -6.82
N ALA A 260 -6.58 19.72 -8.15
CA ALA A 260 -6.17 20.84 -8.99
C ALA A 260 -6.96 22.13 -8.69
N ARG A 261 -8.24 22.01 -8.28
CA ARG A 261 -9.12 23.15 -8.01
C ARG A 261 -9.03 23.66 -6.56
N TRP A 262 -8.97 22.76 -5.59
CA TRP A 262 -9.07 23.07 -4.15
C TRP A 262 -7.74 22.94 -3.40
N GLY A 263 -6.71 22.39 -4.05
CA GLY A 263 -5.40 22.10 -3.49
C GLY A 263 -5.35 20.74 -2.78
N ASN A 264 -4.20 20.05 -2.91
CA ASN A 264 -3.95 18.72 -2.33
C ASN A 264 -4.35 18.63 -0.85
N LYS A 265 -3.95 19.60 -0.03
CA LYS A 265 -4.22 19.59 1.41
C LYS A 265 -5.71 19.46 1.76
N ARG A 266 -6.59 20.23 1.11
CA ARG A 266 -8.02 20.22 1.45
C ARG A 266 -8.67 18.89 1.10
N VAL A 267 -8.32 18.35 -0.07
CA VAL A 267 -8.86 17.06 -0.52
C VAL A 267 -8.35 15.93 0.38
N ILE A 268 -7.06 15.93 0.73
CA ILE A 268 -6.48 14.95 1.65
C ILE A 268 -7.13 15.00 3.03
N ILE A 269 -7.29 16.19 3.64
CA ILE A 269 -7.97 16.33 4.93
C ILE A 269 -9.40 15.76 4.88
N SER A 270 -10.13 16.06 3.79
CA SER A 270 -11.47 15.49 3.60
C SER A 270 -11.45 13.97 3.47
N GLY A 271 -10.49 13.41 2.73
CA GLY A 271 -10.33 11.97 2.58
C GLY A 271 -10.03 11.28 3.91
N VAL A 272 -9.09 11.82 4.71
CA VAL A 272 -8.76 11.29 6.04
C VAL A 272 -9.97 11.38 7.00
N ALA A 273 -10.73 12.48 6.96
CA ALA A 273 -11.94 12.63 7.77
C ALA A 273 -13.02 11.61 7.38
N VAL A 274 -13.27 11.43 6.07
CA VAL A 274 -14.21 10.41 5.58
C VAL A 274 -13.73 9.01 5.95
N MET A 275 -12.42 8.74 5.91
CA MET A 275 -11.86 7.45 6.35
C MET A 275 -12.20 7.21 7.82
N GLY A 276 -11.94 8.19 8.68
CA GLY A 276 -12.19 8.08 10.13
C GLY A 276 -13.67 7.90 10.46
N ILE A 277 -14.55 8.65 9.79
CA ILE A 277 -16.01 8.48 9.94
C ILE A 277 -16.43 7.07 9.49
N SER A 278 -15.89 6.58 8.38
CA SER A 278 -16.28 5.27 7.82
C SER A 278 -15.79 4.11 8.68
N THR A 279 -14.54 4.16 9.18
CA THR A 279 -14.03 3.15 10.12
C THR A 279 -14.73 3.23 11.47
N PHE A 280 -15.08 4.43 11.93
CA PHE A 280 -15.87 4.59 13.15
C PHE A 280 -17.28 4.03 12.99
N TYR A 281 -17.92 4.29 11.85
CA TYR A 281 -19.22 3.71 11.52
C TYR A 281 -19.15 2.18 11.45
N LEU A 282 -18.10 1.61 10.86
CA LEU A 282 -17.88 0.16 10.87
C LEU A 282 -17.77 -0.39 12.30
N SER A 283 -17.05 0.32 13.17
CA SER A 283 -16.93 -0.02 14.59
C SER A 283 -18.27 0.06 15.33
N ALA A 284 -18.95 1.20 15.26
CA ALA A 284 -20.12 1.50 16.09
C ALA A 284 -21.38 0.76 15.64
N PHE A 285 -21.59 0.61 14.33
CA PHE A 285 -22.89 0.23 13.78
C PHE A 285 -22.86 -0.99 12.86
N ALA A 286 -21.73 -1.31 12.21
CA ALA A 286 -21.71 -2.34 11.17
C ALA A 286 -21.09 -3.68 11.60
N ALA A 287 -20.17 -3.70 12.56
CA ALA A 287 -19.52 -4.93 13.00
C ALA A 287 -20.56 -5.94 13.54
N GLY A 288 -20.75 -7.06 12.86
CA GLY A 288 -21.77 -8.06 13.21
C GLY A 288 -23.21 -7.69 12.84
N ALA A 289 -23.44 -6.53 12.23
CA ALA A 289 -24.74 -6.16 11.68
C ALA A 289 -25.00 -6.90 10.34
N SER A 290 -26.13 -6.59 9.69
CA SER A 290 -26.40 -7.10 8.33
C SER A 290 -25.29 -6.65 7.36
N PRO A 291 -24.85 -7.51 6.42
CA PRO A 291 -23.81 -7.18 5.45
C PRO A 291 -24.06 -5.91 4.63
N VAL A 292 -25.32 -5.48 4.49
CA VAL A 292 -25.69 -4.21 3.86
C VAL A 292 -25.10 -3.00 4.61
N TRP A 293 -25.11 -3.04 5.95
CA TRP A 293 -24.51 -1.99 6.77
C TRP A 293 -22.99 -1.95 6.59
N VAL A 294 -22.36 -3.11 6.46
CA VAL A 294 -20.92 -3.24 6.19
C VAL A 294 -20.57 -2.64 4.82
N CYS A 295 -21.38 -2.89 3.79
CA CYS A 295 -21.20 -2.31 2.45
C CYS A 295 -21.15 -0.76 2.47
N LEU A 296 -21.98 -0.11 3.30
CA LEU A 296 -21.97 1.35 3.41
C LEU A 296 -20.65 1.88 4.00
N GLY A 297 -20.14 1.21 5.03
CA GLY A 297 -18.85 1.57 5.63
C GLY A 297 -17.68 1.35 4.67
N VAL A 298 -17.68 0.21 3.96
CA VAL A 298 -16.70 -0.11 2.92
C VAL A 298 -16.74 0.88 1.76
N MET A 299 -17.93 1.30 1.34
CA MET A 299 -18.09 2.34 0.32
C MET A 299 -17.42 3.64 0.78
N GLY A 300 -17.68 4.08 2.02
CA GLY A 300 -17.04 5.26 2.61
C GLY A 300 -15.52 5.17 2.66
N VAL A 301 -14.98 4.00 3.02
CA VAL A 301 -13.53 3.71 3.00
C VAL A 301 -12.96 3.81 1.58
N GLY A 302 -13.68 3.32 0.57
CA GLY A 302 -13.30 3.45 -0.84
C GLY A 302 -13.28 4.91 -1.33
N ILE A 303 -14.29 5.71 -0.97
CA ILE A 303 -14.33 7.16 -1.24
C ILE A 303 -13.12 7.84 -0.61
N ALA A 304 -12.86 7.55 0.66
CA ALA A 304 -11.75 8.11 1.41
C ALA A 304 -10.38 7.78 0.80
N PHE A 305 -10.20 6.54 0.35
CA PHE A 305 -8.99 6.11 -0.36
C PHE A 305 -8.76 6.93 -1.64
N ALA A 306 -9.81 7.12 -2.46
CA ALA A 306 -9.71 7.92 -3.68
C ALA A 306 -9.30 9.37 -3.41
N LEU A 307 -9.90 10.00 -2.38
CA LEU A 307 -9.63 11.38 -1.99
C LEU A 307 -8.25 11.56 -1.32
N THR A 308 -7.64 10.49 -0.82
CA THR A 308 -6.35 10.56 -0.13
C THR A 308 -5.20 10.16 -1.04
N ASN A 309 -5.28 9.01 -1.68
CA ASN A 309 -4.14 8.39 -2.36
C ASN A 309 -3.68 9.20 -3.59
N SER A 310 -4.58 9.58 -4.50
CA SER A 310 -4.21 10.33 -5.70
C SER A 310 -3.68 11.73 -5.36
N PRO A 311 -4.36 12.55 -4.54
CA PRO A 311 -3.84 13.85 -4.14
C PRO A 311 -2.53 13.79 -3.32
N ALA A 312 -2.30 12.72 -2.54
CA ALA A 312 -1.04 12.54 -1.82
C ALA A 312 0.13 12.26 -2.77
N ASN A 313 -0.08 11.45 -3.82
CA ASN A 313 0.92 11.24 -4.87
C ASN A 313 1.28 12.57 -5.56
N ASP A 314 0.26 13.36 -5.94
CA ASP A 314 0.47 14.67 -6.57
C ASP A 314 1.18 15.66 -5.61
N ALA A 315 0.87 15.62 -4.32
CA ALA A 315 1.53 16.44 -3.31
C ALA A 315 3.03 16.11 -3.19
N VAL A 316 3.40 14.82 -3.25
CA VAL A 316 4.82 14.43 -3.22
C VAL A 316 5.54 14.84 -4.49
N VAL A 317 4.96 14.60 -5.66
CA VAL A 317 5.57 15.00 -6.94
C VAL A 317 5.78 16.51 -7.02
N SER A 318 4.83 17.30 -6.53
CA SER A 318 4.93 18.78 -6.53
C SER A 318 5.84 19.35 -5.44
N ALA A 319 6.06 18.64 -4.33
CA ALA A 319 6.89 19.12 -3.22
C ALA A 319 8.39 18.87 -3.41
N LEU A 320 8.79 18.09 -4.42
CA LEU A 320 10.16 17.63 -4.60
C LEU A 320 10.81 18.22 -5.86
N ALA A 321 12.10 18.56 -5.74
CA ALA A 321 12.92 18.87 -6.90
C ALA A 321 13.05 17.65 -7.82
N LYS A 322 13.25 17.88 -9.12
CA LYS A 322 13.28 16.82 -10.15
C LYS A 322 14.33 15.75 -9.84
N GLU A 323 15.45 16.14 -9.25
CA GLU A 323 16.58 15.29 -8.87
C GLU A 323 16.26 14.40 -7.66
N GLN A 324 15.27 14.79 -6.85
CA GLN A 324 14.86 14.09 -5.63
C GLN A 324 13.56 13.28 -5.82
N ALA A 325 12.80 13.56 -6.88
CA ALA A 325 11.48 12.97 -7.13
C ALA A 325 11.51 11.44 -7.16
N GLY A 326 12.52 10.81 -7.77
CA GLY A 326 12.64 9.35 -7.83
C GLY A 326 12.80 8.70 -6.45
N VAL A 327 13.76 9.18 -5.65
CA VAL A 327 14.01 8.65 -4.30
C VAL A 327 12.86 8.99 -3.35
N GLY A 328 12.33 10.21 -3.42
CA GLY A 328 11.20 10.61 -2.59
C GLY A 328 9.92 9.82 -2.90
N MET A 329 9.60 9.57 -4.17
CA MET A 329 8.50 8.67 -4.54
C MET A 329 8.75 7.24 -4.07
N GLY A 330 10.00 6.76 -4.10
CA GLY A 330 10.36 5.44 -3.58
C GLY A 330 10.07 5.30 -2.09
N ILE A 331 10.46 6.29 -1.28
CA ILE A 331 10.17 6.31 0.17
C ILE A 331 8.68 6.49 0.45
N PHE A 332 7.98 7.34 -0.31
CA PHE A 332 6.53 7.50 -0.21
C PHE A 332 5.79 6.18 -0.49
N GLN A 333 6.14 5.47 -1.55
CA GLN A 333 5.56 4.15 -1.84
C GLN A 333 5.97 3.09 -0.81
N GLY A 334 7.19 3.19 -0.28
CA GLY A 334 7.59 2.39 0.89
C GLY A 334 6.64 2.60 2.08
N ALA A 335 6.27 3.85 2.37
CA ALA A 335 5.32 4.18 3.43
C ALA A 335 3.90 3.67 3.13
N VAL A 336 3.46 3.67 1.87
CA VAL A 336 2.19 3.05 1.45
C VAL A 336 2.17 1.57 1.83
N TYR A 337 3.20 0.81 1.45
CA TYR A 337 3.25 -0.63 1.71
C TYR A 337 3.51 -0.97 3.18
N LEU A 338 4.35 -0.19 3.86
CA LEU A 338 4.57 -0.35 5.29
C LEU A 338 3.30 -0.05 6.09
N GLY A 339 2.57 1.01 5.74
CA GLY A 339 1.28 1.34 6.34
C GLY A 339 0.29 0.18 6.16
N ALA A 340 0.18 -0.34 4.93
CA ALA A 340 -0.69 -1.48 4.62
C ALA A 340 -0.35 -2.73 5.46
N GLY A 341 0.93 -3.13 5.49
CA GLY A 341 1.39 -4.31 6.21
C GLY A 341 1.29 -4.18 7.73
N VAL A 342 1.74 -3.05 8.28
CA VAL A 342 1.64 -2.77 9.72
C VAL A 342 0.17 -2.65 10.14
N GLY A 343 -0.69 -2.04 9.33
CA GLY A 343 -2.13 -1.95 9.57
C GLY A 343 -2.80 -3.31 9.69
N ALA A 344 -2.61 -4.17 8.68
CA ALA A 344 -3.17 -5.52 8.71
C ALA A 344 -2.63 -6.33 9.90
N GLY A 345 -1.31 -6.31 10.15
CA GLY A 345 -0.71 -7.09 11.24
C GLY A 345 -1.10 -6.60 12.64
N MET A 346 -1.06 -5.29 12.90
CA MET A 346 -1.41 -4.72 14.20
C MET A 346 -2.90 -4.89 14.51
N ILE A 347 -3.77 -4.69 13.52
CA ILE A 347 -5.21 -4.88 13.72
C ILE A 347 -5.54 -6.37 13.88
N GLY A 348 -4.85 -7.27 13.17
CA GLY A 348 -4.99 -8.72 13.38
C GLY A 348 -4.59 -9.14 14.79
N ALA A 349 -3.44 -8.64 15.28
CA ALA A 349 -2.99 -8.87 16.65
C ALA A 349 -4.00 -8.33 17.66
N PHE A 350 -4.61 -7.18 17.37
CA PHE A 350 -5.61 -6.57 18.23
C PHE A 350 -6.92 -7.38 18.27
N ILE A 351 -7.40 -7.90 17.13
CA ILE A 351 -8.54 -8.82 17.06
C ILE A 351 -8.24 -10.08 17.87
N SER A 352 -7.05 -10.66 17.69
CA SER A 352 -6.61 -11.86 18.42
C SER A 352 -6.59 -11.61 19.95
N ALA A 353 -6.03 -10.49 20.39
CA ALA A 353 -5.98 -10.10 21.80
C ALA A 353 -7.36 -9.80 22.41
N ARG A 354 -8.34 -9.39 21.59
CA ARG A 354 -9.71 -9.07 22.01
C ARG A 354 -10.71 -10.20 21.70
N ARG A 355 -10.25 -11.37 21.26
CA ARG A 355 -11.13 -12.45 20.78
C ARG A 355 -12.12 -12.94 21.83
N GLU A 356 -11.72 -12.97 23.10
CA GLU A 356 -12.55 -13.40 24.23
C GLU A 356 -13.17 -12.22 25.01
N ALA A 357 -13.04 -10.99 24.50
CA ALA A 357 -13.55 -9.82 25.19
C ALA A 357 -15.08 -9.78 25.17
N VAL A 358 -15.70 -9.66 26.34
CA VAL A 358 -17.16 -9.57 26.50
C VAL A 358 -17.67 -8.14 26.30
N ASN A 359 -16.95 -7.15 26.81
CA ASN A 359 -17.35 -5.74 26.73
C ASN A 359 -16.56 -5.02 25.65
N ALA A 360 -17.23 -4.34 24.74
CA ALA A 360 -16.59 -3.49 23.74
C ALA A 360 -15.94 -2.24 24.34
N LEU A 361 -14.84 -1.80 23.73
CA LEU A 361 -14.21 -0.52 24.03
C LEU A 361 -15.02 0.64 23.45
N ASN A 362 -15.73 0.41 22.35
CA ASN A 362 -16.65 1.38 21.79
C ASN A 362 -17.97 1.40 22.57
N PRO A 363 -18.29 2.47 23.32
CA PRO A 363 -19.52 2.54 24.12
C PRO A 363 -20.79 2.62 23.27
N LEU A 364 -20.67 2.93 21.96
CA LEU A 364 -21.80 2.95 21.03
C LEU A 364 -22.10 1.57 20.42
N TYR A 365 -21.22 0.59 20.64
CA TYR A 365 -21.37 -0.74 20.07
C TYR A 365 -22.26 -1.64 20.93
N LEU A 366 -23.24 -2.29 20.29
CA LEU A 366 -24.31 -3.05 20.96
C LEU A 366 -24.50 -4.47 20.40
N LEU A 367 -23.62 -4.93 19.52
CA LEU A 367 -23.72 -6.26 18.87
C LEU A 367 -22.62 -7.21 19.39
N ASP A 368 -22.54 -8.42 18.84
CA ASP A 368 -21.71 -9.50 19.41
C ASP A 368 -20.29 -9.63 18.82
N ALA A 369 -19.97 -8.90 17.75
CA ALA A 369 -18.65 -8.91 17.10
C ALA A 369 -17.67 -7.90 17.75
N VAL A 370 -17.48 -8.03 19.07
CA VAL A 370 -16.70 -7.11 19.91
C VAL A 370 -15.28 -6.88 19.38
N SER A 371 -14.55 -7.95 19.07
CA SER A 371 -13.16 -7.88 18.60
C SER A 371 -13.02 -7.08 17.30
N TYR A 372 -13.97 -7.24 16.37
CA TYR A 372 -14.00 -6.50 15.11
C TYR A 372 -14.43 -5.04 15.30
N SER A 373 -15.39 -4.77 16.19
CA SER A 373 -15.76 -3.39 16.53
C SER A 373 -14.55 -2.61 17.08
N ASP A 374 -13.85 -3.19 18.04
CA ASP A 374 -12.70 -2.56 18.67
C ASP A 374 -11.55 -2.38 17.67
N ALA A 375 -11.36 -3.34 16.76
CA ALA A 375 -10.39 -3.26 15.67
C ALA A 375 -10.64 -2.06 14.75
N PHE A 376 -11.88 -1.84 14.32
CA PHE A 376 -12.21 -0.66 13.50
C PHE A 376 -12.13 0.64 14.31
N LEU A 377 -12.35 0.60 15.63
CA LEU A 377 -12.10 1.74 16.51
C LEU A 377 -10.60 2.07 16.57
N ALA A 378 -9.74 1.08 16.70
CA ALA A 378 -8.29 1.26 16.68
C ALA A 378 -7.80 1.82 15.33
N ALA A 379 -8.35 1.33 14.21
CA ALA A 379 -8.09 1.90 12.88
C ALA A 379 -8.52 3.38 12.81
N THR A 380 -9.69 3.72 13.37
CA THR A 380 -10.17 5.10 13.50
C THR A 380 -9.19 5.96 14.31
N ALA A 381 -8.72 5.45 15.45
CA ALA A 381 -7.79 6.16 16.31
C ALA A 381 -6.47 6.50 15.59
N SER A 382 -5.98 5.59 14.76
CA SER A 382 -4.76 5.81 13.97
C SER A 382 -4.88 6.99 12.99
N LEU A 383 -6.09 7.27 12.51
CA LEU A 383 -6.36 8.34 11.55
C LEU A 383 -6.32 9.74 12.17
N PHE A 384 -6.39 9.87 13.50
CA PHE A 384 -6.11 11.16 14.15
C PHE A 384 -4.68 11.62 13.88
N ILE A 385 -3.72 10.70 13.84
CA ILE A 385 -2.32 11.01 13.51
C ILE A 385 -2.23 11.48 12.05
N ALA A 386 -2.91 10.80 11.13
CA ALA A 386 -3.00 11.22 9.73
C ALA A 386 -3.64 12.62 9.61
N TRP A 387 -4.71 12.89 10.36
CA TRP A 387 -5.42 14.16 10.30
C TRP A 387 -4.54 15.32 10.80
N ILE A 388 -3.85 15.14 11.92
CA ILE A 388 -2.87 16.12 12.45
C ILE A 388 -1.75 16.35 11.43
N ALA A 389 -1.18 15.28 10.86
CA ALA A 389 -0.15 15.39 9.83
C ALA A 389 -0.66 16.11 8.58
N ALA A 390 -1.91 15.90 8.18
CA ALA A 390 -2.52 16.56 7.02
C ALA A 390 -2.62 18.08 7.18
N LEU A 391 -2.69 18.59 8.42
CA LEU A 391 -2.63 20.04 8.69
C LEU A 391 -1.25 20.63 8.31
N GLY A 392 -0.19 19.82 8.36
CA GLY A 392 1.17 20.20 7.96
C GLY A 392 1.39 20.29 6.45
N LEU A 393 0.44 19.82 5.63
CA LEU A 393 0.53 19.91 4.17
C LEU A 393 0.45 21.35 3.66
N HIS A 394 1.01 21.59 2.47
CA HIS A 394 0.92 22.89 1.83
C HIS A 394 -0.45 23.08 1.17
N ASN A 395 -1.06 24.25 1.38
CA ASN A 395 -2.18 24.68 0.54
C ASN A 395 -1.58 25.13 -0.79
N GLY A 396 -1.37 24.20 -1.72
CA GLY A 396 -0.77 24.50 -3.03
C GLY A 396 -1.38 25.75 -3.66
N LYS A 397 -0.58 26.82 -3.72
CA LYS A 397 -0.59 27.88 -4.71
C LYS A 397 0.85 28.31 -4.96
#